data_AF-A0A969HBZ8-F1
#
_entry.id   AF-A0A969HBZ8-F1
#
_cell.length_a   1.000
_cell.length_b   1.000
_cell.length_c   1.000
_cell.angle_alpha   90.00
_cell.angle_beta   90.00
_cell.angle_gamma   90.00
#
_symmetry.space_group_name_H-M   'P 1'
#
loop_
_entity.id
_entity.type
_entity.pdbx_description
1 polymer ?
#
loop_
_entity_poly.entity_id
_entity_poly.type
_entity_poly.pdbx_seq_one_letter_code
_entity_poly.pdbx_strand_id
1 'polypeptide(L)'
;MSRWSGYYADKFGPRMPMIVGPAVIGVGFFMYMIPGESANYWLTFLPATIVYGIGLGITVAPLTTVALGAAPMHLSGLASGVSNAASRIASMLAVATLGFLMVLQFSASLEHRTQSLPLSEQERVLLQDEKLKLGGASAPPDLTPAVRTQVDTAIDEAFVDAFRLMMALCGVLALISAGVSALTITNQITHHEDGHQPPHFEIMG
;
A
#
# COMPACT_ATOMS: atom_id res chain seq x y z
N MET A 1 -28.06 -14.19 -17.00
CA MET A 1 -27.44 -12.85 -16.99
C MET A 1 -26.52 -12.72 -18.21
N SER A 2 -26.41 -11.51 -18.74
CA SER A 2 -25.96 -11.12 -20.09
C SER A 2 -24.82 -11.93 -20.74
N ARG A 3 -25.01 -12.36 -22.00
CA ARG A 3 -23.97 -12.98 -22.85
C ARG A 3 -22.81 -12.03 -23.17
N TRP A 4 -22.96 -10.73 -22.88
CA TRP A 4 -21.91 -9.72 -23.00
C TRP A 4 -20.99 -9.65 -21.77
N SER A 5 -21.49 -9.99 -20.57
CA SER A 5 -20.65 -10.05 -19.36
C SER A 5 -19.71 -11.27 -19.36
N GLY A 6 -20.03 -12.32 -20.12
CA GLY A 6 -19.14 -13.47 -20.33
C GLY A 6 -17.96 -13.16 -21.26
N TYR A 7 -18.20 -12.49 -22.39
CA TYR A 7 -17.15 -12.20 -23.38
C TYR A 7 -16.04 -11.25 -22.88
N TYR A 8 -16.37 -10.28 -22.01
CA TYR A 8 -15.36 -9.43 -21.37
C TYR A 8 -14.66 -10.12 -20.19
N ALA A 9 -15.33 -11.01 -19.46
CA ALA A 9 -14.72 -11.81 -18.41
C ALA A 9 -13.75 -12.87 -18.97
N ASP A 10 -14.09 -13.48 -20.11
CA ASP A 10 -13.29 -14.51 -20.78
C ASP A 10 -12.05 -13.94 -21.51
N LYS A 11 -12.10 -12.68 -21.95
CA LYS A 11 -11.00 -12.06 -22.73
C LYS A 11 -9.91 -11.41 -21.88
N PHE A 12 -10.21 -11.02 -20.64
CA PHE A 12 -9.25 -10.28 -19.79
C PHE A 12 -8.61 -11.12 -18.68
N GLY A 13 -9.20 -12.25 -18.29
CA GLY A 13 -8.66 -13.15 -17.28
C GLY A 13 -8.38 -12.49 -15.91
N PRO A 14 -8.07 -13.27 -14.87
CA PRO A 14 -7.66 -12.72 -13.56
C PRO A 14 -6.32 -11.95 -13.61
N ARG A 15 -5.55 -12.08 -14.71
CA ARG A 15 -4.21 -11.49 -14.86
C ARG A 15 -4.19 -9.97 -14.95
N MET A 16 -5.07 -9.37 -15.75
CA MET A 16 -5.06 -7.91 -15.97
C MET A 16 -5.35 -7.11 -14.69
N PRO A 17 -6.37 -7.45 -13.88
CA PRO A 17 -6.59 -6.80 -12.60
C PRO A 17 -5.41 -6.92 -11.63
N MET A 18 -4.71 -8.07 -11.59
CA MET A 18 -3.58 -8.31 -10.69
C MET A 18 -2.28 -7.59 -11.08
N ILE A 19 -2.20 -7.02 -12.29
CA ILE A 19 -1.09 -6.16 -12.74
C ILE A 19 -1.50 -4.70 -12.63
N VAL A 20 -2.66 -4.34 -13.19
CA VAL A 20 -3.14 -2.95 -13.27
C VAL A 20 -3.43 -2.41 -11.87
N GLY A 21 -4.05 -3.21 -11.00
CA GLY A 21 -4.40 -2.77 -9.65
C GLY A 21 -3.19 -2.32 -8.82
N PRO A 22 -2.17 -3.18 -8.61
CA PRO A 22 -0.96 -2.78 -7.89
C PRO A 22 -0.16 -1.65 -8.58
N ALA A 23 -0.18 -1.59 -9.92
CA ALA A 23 0.45 -0.49 -10.64
C ALA A 23 -0.23 0.86 -10.35
N VAL A 24 -1.57 0.89 -10.36
CA VAL A 24 -2.37 2.09 -10.03
C VAL A 24 -2.18 2.48 -8.56
N ILE A 25 -2.12 1.51 -7.64
CA ILE A 25 -1.76 1.75 -6.23
C ILE A 25 -0.38 2.42 -6.13
N GLY A 26 0.61 1.91 -6.87
CA GLY A 26 1.95 2.47 -6.90
C GLY A 26 1.97 3.93 -7.36
N VAL A 27 1.23 4.25 -8.43
CA VAL A 27 1.06 5.64 -8.90
C VAL A 27 0.43 6.52 -7.82
N GLY A 28 -0.62 6.03 -7.13
CA GLY A 28 -1.25 6.75 -6.03
C GLY A 28 -0.28 7.09 -4.90
N PHE A 29 0.60 6.15 -4.53
CA PHE A 29 1.67 6.42 -3.56
C PHE A 29 2.64 7.50 -4.02
N PHE A 30 3.08 7.49 -5.28
CA PHE A 30 3.96 8.54 -5.80
C PHE A 30 3.26 9.90 -5.86
N MET A 31 1.95 9.95 -6.08
CA MET A 31 1.20 11.21 -6.03
C MET A 31 1.20 11.83 -4.63
N TYR A 32 1.20 11.03 -3.56
CA TYR A 32 1.33 11.53 -2.18
C TYR A 32 2.69 12.16 -1.87
N MET A 33 3.69 12.04 -2.75
CA MET A 33 4.98 12.71 -2.58
C MET A 33 4.97 14.17 -3.05
N ILE A 34 4.01 14.55 -3.90
CA ILE A 34 3.88 15.89 -4.50
C ILE A 34 3.48 16.98 -3.49
N PRO A 35 2.52 16.77 -2.56
CA PRO A 35 2.17 17.78 -1.57
C PRO A 35 3.39 18.31 -0.79
N GLY A 36 3.45 19.62 -0.61
CA GLY A 36 4.32 20.33 0.33
C GLY A 36 3.50 21.10 1.37
N GLU A 37 4.17 21.90 2.20
CA GLU A 37 3.58 22.61 3.36
C GLU A 37 2.41 23.55 3.00
N SER A 38 2.28 23.95 1.73
CA SER A 38 1.22 24.84 1.22
C SER A 38 0.25 24.15 0.24
N ALA A 39 0.21 22.82 0.23
CA ALA A 39 -0.58 22.08 -0.75
C ALA A 39 -2.09 22.16 -0.49
N ASN A 40 -2.86 22.53 -1.52
CA ASN A 40 -4.31 22.48 -1.47
C ASN A 40 -4.78 21.01 -1.44
N TYR A 41 -5.41 20.63 -0.33
CA TYR A 41 -5.97 19.29 -0.10
C TYR A 41 -6.73 18.73 -1.31
N TRP A 42 -7.57 19.56 -1.94
CA TRP A 42 -8.42 19.15 -3.05
C TRP A 42 -7.66 18.81 -4.33
N LEU A 43 -6.49 19.42 -4.52
CA LEU A 43 -5.69 19.27 -5.74
C LEU A 43 -4.57 18.23 -5.59
N THR A 44 -4.13 17.94 -4.36
CA THR A 44 -2.97 17.07 -4.14
C THR A 44 -3.34 15.78 -3.42
N PHE A 45 -4.02 15.85 -2.28
CA PHE A 45 -4.36 14.68 -1.48
C PHE A 45 -5.58 13.93 -2.00
N LEU A 46 -6.65 14.65 -2.38
CA LEU A 46 -7.87 14.00 -2.85
C LEU A 46 -7.64 13.19 -4.14
N PRO A 47 -6.95 13.70 -5.19
CA PRO A 47 -6.69 12.93 -6.39
C PRO A 47 -5.81 11.71 -6.12
N ALA A 48 -4.78 11.83 -5.28
CA ALA A 48 -3.95 10.71 -4.85
C ALA A 48 -4.79 9.62 -4.16
N THR A 49 -5.70 10.03 -3.27
CA THR A 49 -6.61 9.13 -2.54
C THR A 49 -7.58 8.41 -3.49
N ILE A 50 -8.12 9.12 -4.48
CA ILE A 50 -9.01 8.53 -5.49
C ILE A 50 -8.24 7.48 -6.31
N VAL A 51 -7.05 7.81 -6.81
CA VAL A 51 -6.22 6.90 -7.61
C VAL A 51 -5.85 5.66 -6.80
N TYR A 52 -5.41 5.84 -5.55
CA TYR A 52 -5.12 4.74 -4.63
C TYR A 52 -6.36 3.86 -4.39
N GLY A 53 -7.52 4.46 -4.13
CA GLY A 53 -8.78 3.74 -3.92
C GLY A 53 -9.24 2.94 -5.13
N ILE A 54 -9.08 3.47 -6.35
CA ILE A 54 -9.35 2.75 -7.60
C ILE A 54 -8.44 1.52 -7.71
N GLY A 55 -7.14 1.68 -7.45
CA GLY A 55 -6.18 0.58 -7.48
C GLY A 55 -6.53 -0.53 -6.47
N LEU A 56 -6.94 -0.16 -5.26
CA LEU A 56 -7.44 -1.12 -4.26
C LEU A 56 -8.69 -1.85 -4.74
N GLY A 57 -9.67 -1.14 -5.29
CA GLY A 57 -10.91 -1.75 -5.80
C GLY A 57 -10.66 -2.77 -6.91
N ILE A 58 -9.68 -2.50 -7.78
CA ILE A 58 -9.26 -3.43 -8.85
C ILE A 58 -8.57 -4.67 -8.27
N THR A 59 -7.77 -4.51 -7.20
CA THR A 59 -6.89 -5.57 -6.69
C THR A 59 -7.57 -6.52 -5.71
N VAL A 60 -8.39 -6.01 -4.79
CA VAL A 60 -8.82 -6.75 -3.58
C VAL A 60 -9.69 -7.96 -3.93
N ALA A 61 -10.69 -7.78 -4.79
CA ALA A 61 -11.59 -8.85 -5.19
C ALA A 61 -10.86 -10.02 -5.89
N PRO A 62 -10.11 -9.81 -6.99
CA PRO A 62 -9.41 -10.90 -7.68
C PRO A 62 -8.31 -11.53 -6.84
N LEU A 63 -7.60 -10.76 -6.01
CA LEU A 63 -6.56 -11.30 -5.12
C LEU A 63 -7.14 -12.35 -4.16
N THR A 64 -8.30 -12.06 -3.57
CA THR A 64 -8.99 -12.97 -2.66
C THR A 64 -9.45 -14.22 -3.41
N THR A 65 -10.05 -14.06 -4.59
CA THR A 65 -10.48 -15.18 -5.43
C THR A 65 -9.32 -16.11 -5.79
N VAL A 66 -8.18 -15.57 -6.21
CA VAL A 66 -7.00 -16.37 -6.56
C VAL A 66 -6.43 -17.08 -5.34
N ALA A 67 -6.35 -16.41 -4.19
CA ALA A 67 -5.86 -17.01 -2.95
C ALA A 67 -6.71 -18.20 -2.49
N LEU A 68 -8.05 -18.08 -2.57
CA LEU A 68 -8.97 -19.15 -2.18
C LEU A 68 -9.08 -20.25 -3.25
N GLY A 69 -8.98 -19.87 -4.53
CA GLY A 69 -9.08 -20.79 -5.67
C GLY A 69 -7.90 -21.75 -5.82
N ALA A 70 -6.82 -21.56 -5.06
CA ALA A 70 -5.67 -22.46 -5.04
C ALA A 70 -5.94 -23.79 -4.30
N ALA A 71 -7.04 -23.90 -3.55
CA ALA A 71 -7.39 -25.09 -2.78
C ALA A 71 -8.64 -25.82 -3.33
N PRO A 72 -8.73 -27.15 -3.20
CA PRO A 72 -9.95 -27.90 -3.49
C PRO A 72 -11.17 -27.38 -2.72
N MET A 73 -12.37 -27.42 -3.30
CA MET A 73 -13.60 -26.86 -2.69
C MET A 73 -13.88 -27.37 -1.26
N HIS A 74 -13.58 -28.65 -0.97
CA HIS A 74 -13.80 -29.25 0.35
C HIS A 74 -12.85 -28.69 1.44
N LEU A 75 -11.78 -27.97 1.05
CA LEU A 75 -10.83 -27.29 1.94
C LEU A 75 -10.97 -25.76 1.91
N SER A 76 -12.00 -25.21 1.26
CA SER A 76 -12.20 -23.76 1.11
C SER A 76 -12.19 -22.99 2.45
N GLY A 77 -12.74 -23.59 3.52
CA GLY A 77 -12.68 -23.04 4.87
C GLY A 77 -11.26 -22.94 5.44
N LEU A 78 -10.43 -23.96 5.21
CA LEU A 78 -9.02 -23.96 5.62
C LEU A 78 -8.21 -22.95 4.80
N ALA A 79 -8.43 -22.88 3.48
CA ALA A 79 -7.77 -21.91 2.61
C ALA A 79 -8.05 -20.46 3.04
N SER A 80 -9.31 -20.16 3.39
CA SER A 80 -9.70 -18.85 3.91
C SER A 80 -9.07 -18.56 5.28
N GLY A 81 -9.04 -19.55 6.18
CA GLY A 81 -8.37 -19.43 7.47
C GLY A 81 -6.89 -19.07 7.34
N VAL A 82 -6.17 -19.78 6.47
CA VAL A 82 -4.74 -19.54 6.22
C VAL A 82 -4.50 -18.18 5.56
N SER A 83 -5.30 -17.80 4.55
CA SER A 83 -5.17 -16.50 3.88
C SER A 83 -5.40 -15.33 4.84
N ASN A 84 -6.41 -15.44 5.71
CA ASN A 84 -6.67 -14.44 6.75
C ASN A 84 -5.55 -14.37 7.78
N ALA A 85 -5.02 -15.51 8.24
CA ALA A 85 -3.89 -15.54 9.17
C ALA A 85 -2.63 -14.90 8.55
N ALA A 86 -2.32 -15.25 7.30
CA ALA A 86 -1.20 -14.68 6.55
C ALA A 86 -1.36 -13.16 6.38
N SER A 87 -2.55 -12.69 6.01
CA SER A 87 -2.84 -11.26 5.86
C SER A 87 -2.67 -10.48 7.15
N ARG A 88 -3.09 -11.06 8.29
CA ARG A 88 -2.90 -10.44 9.61
C ARG A 88 -1.43 -10.34 9.98
N ILE A 89 -0.66 -11.42 9.84
CA ILE A 89 0.78 -11.43 10.12
C ILE A 89 1.50 -10.42 9.23
N ALA A 90 1.19 -10.41 7.93
CA ALA A 90 1.75 -9.45 6.98
C ALA A 90 1.42 -8.00 7.38
N SER A 91 0.18 -7.71 7.78
CA SER A 91 -0.21 -6.37 8.20
C SER A 91 0.53 -5.91 9.47
N MET A 92 0.71 -6.81 10.45
CA MET A 92 1.45 -6.51 11.68
C MET A 92 2.92 -6.20 11.39
N LEU A 93 3.56 -7.02 10.55
CA LEU A 93 4.93 -6.78 10.12
C LEU A 93 5.06 -5.47 9.33
N ALA A 94 4.16 -5.21 8.39
CA ALA A 94 4.16 -3.99 7.61
C ALA A 94 4.07 -2.74 8.51
N VAL A 95 3.12 -2.72 9.46
CA VAL A 95 2.96 -1.60 10.40
C VAL A 95 4.20 -1.43 11.26
N ALA A 96 4.77 -2.52 11.80
CA ALA A 96 5.97 -2.47 12.63
C ALA A 96 7.20 -1.95 11.85
N THR A 97 7.45 -2.49 10.66
CA THR A 97 8.59 -2.11 9.83
C THR A 97 8.46 -0.68 9.33
N LEU A 98 7.30 -0.28 8.80
CA LEU A 98 7.10 1.10 8.32
C LEU A 98 7.15 2.11 9.47
N GLY A 99 6.58 1.79 10.64
CA GLY A 99 6.67 2.64 11.83
C GLY A 99 8.11 2.83 12.31
N PHE A 100 8.88 1.75 12.37
CA PHE A 100 10.31 1.82 12.71
C PHE A 100 11.10 2.68 11.71
N LEU A 101 10.91 2.45 10.41
CA LEU A 101 11.56 3.25 9.37
C LEU A 101 11.16 4.73 9.43
N MET A 102 9.91 5.03 9.82
CA MET A 102 9.42 6.41 10.02
C MET A 102 10.17 7.11 11.11
N VAL A 103 10.27 6.50 12.29
CA VAL A 103 11.04 7.08 13.39
C VAL A 103 12.52 7.22 13.00
N LEU A 104 13.10 6.22 12.34
CA LEU A 104 14.51 6.26 11.93
C LEU A 104 14.79 7.41 10.97
N GLN A 105 14.02 7.54 9.88
CA GLN A 105 14.21 8.58 8.88
C GLN A 105 13.89 9.98 9.44
N PHE A 106 12.81 10.09 10.23
CA PHE A 106 12.46 11.34 10.91
C PHE A 106 13.59 11.79 11.84
N SER A 107 14.09 10.88 12.66
CA SER A 107 15.17 11.16 13.61
C SER A 107 16.45 11.63 12.92
N ALA A 108 16.80 11.01 11.80
CA ALA A 108 17.97 11.37 11.00
C ALA A 108 17.79 12.74 10.31
N SER A 109 16.61 12.99 9.73
CA SER A 109 16.30 14.27 9.06
C SER A 109 16.26 15.43 10.07
N LEU A 110 15.60 15.23 11.21
CA LEU A 110 15.51 16.24 12.28
C LEU A 110 16.89 16.58 12.84
N GLU A 111 17.72 15.57 13.07
CA GLU A 111 19.09 15.78 13.56
C GLU A 111 19.92 16.58 12.55
N HIS A 112 19.90 16.19 11.28
CA HIS A 112 20.59 16.94 10.22
C HIS A 112 20.15 18.40 10.15
N ARG A 113 18.84 18.68 10.27
CA ARG A 113 18.28 20.04 10.19
C ARG A 113 18.59 20.88 11.45
N THR A 114 18.69 20.25 12.62
CA THR A 114 18.94 20.95 13.90
C THR A 114 20.42 21.00 14.32
N GLN A 115 21.32 20.37 13.55
CA GLN A 115 22.76 20.41 13.81
C GLN A 115 23.33 21.84 13.76
N SER A 116 22.85 22.68 12.84
CA SER A 116 23.31 24.07 12.67
C SER A 116 22.68 25.06 13.64
N LEU A 117 21.63 24.64 14.37
CA LEU A 117 20.92 25.52 15.31
C LEU A 117 21.69 25.67 16.63
N PRO A 118 21.63 26.85 17.26
CA PRO A 118 22.29 27.13 18.53
C PRO A 118 21.52 26.50 19.71
N LEU A 119 21.40 25.17 19.73
CA LEU A 119 20.77 24.40 20.79
C LEU A 119 21.81 23.92 21.80
N SER A 120 21.54 24.15 23.08
CA SER A 120 22.25 23.57 24.21
C SER A 120 22.08 22.05 24.25
N GLU A 121 22.96 21.36 24.98
CA GLU A 121 22.89 19.91 25.16
C GLU A 121 21.55 19.47 25.79
N GLN A 122 21.04 20.24 26.75
CA GLN A 122 19.75 19.96 27.40
C GLN A 122 18.56 20.06 26.42
N GLU A 123 18.54 21.09 25.57
CA GLU A 123 17.49 21.26 24.56
C GLU A 123 17.52 20.14 23.51
N ARG A 124 18.72 19.65 23.16
CA ARG A 124 18.87 18.51 22.24
C ARG A 124 18.33 17.21 22.85
N VAL A 125 18.56 16.97 24.14
CA VAL A 125 18.00 15.80 24.83
C VAL A 125 16.47 15.87 24.89
N LEU A 126 15.91 17.03 25.25
CA LEU A 126 14.45 17.22 25.25
C LEU A 126 13.83 16.98 23.87
N LEU A 127 14.50 17.43 22.81
CA LEU A 127 14.04 17.20 21.43
C LEU A 127 14.18 15.72 21.02
N GLN A 128 15.14 14.98 21.57
CA GLN A 128 15.29 13.53 21.32
C GLN A 128 14.12 12.73 21.92
N ASP A 129 13.65 13.10 23.12
CA ASP A 129 12.51 12.44 23.78
C ASP A 129 11.20 12.64 22.99
N GLU A 130 11.10 13.72 22.23
CA GLU A 130 9.95 14.04 21.38
C GLU A 130 9.95 13.29 20.04
N LYS A 131 11.05 12.63 19.64
CA LYS A 131 11.19 12.00 18.31
C LYS A 131 10.13 10.93 18.01
N LEU A 132 9.62 10.24 19.04
CA LEU A 132 8.56 9.23 18.88
C LEU A 132 7.20 9.84 18.54
N LYS A 133 7.00 11.14 18.79
CA LYS A 133 5.76 11.84 18.42
C LYS A 133 5.71 12.27 16.96
N LEU A 134 6.83 12.16 16.23
CA LEU A 134 6.93 12.47 14.79
C LEU A 134 6.43 13.90 14.50
N GLY A 135 5.43 14.07 13.62
CA GLY A 135 4.85 15.38 13.32
C GLY A 135 4.08 16.03 14.48
N GLY A 136 3.90 15.33 15.60
CA GLY A 136 3.41 15.90 16.86
C GLY A 136 4.52 16.29 17.85
N ALA A 137 5.79 16.19 17.45
CA ALA A 137 6.91 16.69 18.26
C ALA A 137 6.81 18.22 18.43
N SER A 138 7.38 18.75 19.51
CA SER A 138 7.34 20.18 19.79
C SER A 138 8.70 20.71 20.16
N ALA A 139 8.99 21.95 19.78
CA ALA A 139 10.22 22.62 20.18
C ALA A 139 10.31 22.80 21.72
N PRO A 140 11.51 22.63 22.32
CA PRO A 140 11.74 22.83 23.76
C PRO A 140 11.17 24.16 24.30
N PRO A 141 10.67 24.19 25.56
CA PRO A 141 9.92 25.32 26.10
C PRO A 141 10.74 26.61 26.26
N ASP A 142 12.04 26.52 26.51
CA ASP A 142 12.88 27.67 26.89
C ASP A 142 13.62 28.35 25.72
N LEU A 143 13.23 28.05 24.49
CA LEU A 143 13.84 28.62 23.28
C LEU A 143 13.39 30.05 23.00
N THR A 144 14.30 30.86 22.44
CA THR A 144 13.92 32.15 21.85
C THR A 144 12.90 31.95 20.72
N PRO A 145 11.97 32.89 20.48
CA PRO A 145 10.93 32.74 19.46
C PRO A 145 11.49 32.44 18.05
N ALA A 146 12.64 33.01 17.72
CA ALA A 146 13.32 32.79 16.44
C ALA A 146 13.86 31.36 16.30
N VAL A 147 14.44 30.78 17.37
CA VAL A 147 14.95 29.40 17.35
C VAL A 147 13.80 28.40 17.42
N ARG A 148 12.75 28.69 18.22
CA ARG A 148 11.52 27.88 18.28
C ARG A 148 10.93 27.68 16.88
N THR A 149 10.74 28.78 16.14
CA THR A 149 10.19 28.72 14.76
C THR A 149 11.06 27.85 13.85
N GLN A 150 12.39 27.94 13.95
CA GLN A 150 13.30 27.11 13.16
C GLN A 150 13.23 25.63 13.54
N VAL A 151 13.06 25.31 14.83
CA VAL A 151 12.89 23.92 15.29
C VAL A 151 11.55 23.37 14.83
N ASP A 152 10.46 24.14 14.92
CA ASP A 152 9.14 23.72 14.45
C ASP A 152 9.14 23.45 12.94
N THR A 153 9.73 24.34 12.13
CA THR A 153 9.94 24.10 10.69
C THR A 153 10.79 22.85 10.45
N ALA A 154 11.87 22.65 11.21
CA ALA A 154 12.69 21.45 11.07
C ALA A 154 11.93 20.16 11.39
N ILE A 155 10.99 20.18 12.35
CA ILE A 155 10.11 19.06 12.67
C ILE A 155 9.16 18.78 11.51
N ASP A 156 8.47 19.80 10.99
CA ASP A 156 7.52 19.66 9.89
C ASP A 156 8.20 19.11 8.63
N GLU A 157 9.35 19.68 8.25
CA GLU A 157 10.12 19.24 7.09
C GLU A 157 10.68 17.81 7.28
N ALA A 158 11.17 17.47 8.48
CA ALA A 158 11.65 16.12 8.77
C ALA A 158 10.53 15.08 8.71
N PHE A 159 9.32 15.44 9.15
CA PHE A 159 8.14 14.59 9.04
C PHE A 159 7.75 14.37 7.59
N VAL A 160 7.71 15.43 6.78
CA VAL A 160 7.42 15.34 5.34
C VAL A 160 8.46 14.50 4.60
N ASP A 161 9.75 14.65 4.92
CA ASP A 161 10.83 13.85 4.32
C ASP A 161 10.65 12.35 4.63
N ALA A 162 10.39 12.02 5.90
CA ALA A 162 10.12 10.64 6.31
C ALA A 162 8.86 10.09 5.64
N PHE A 163 7.78 10.88 5.60
CA PHE A 163 6.55 10.49 4.93
C PHE A 163 6.78 10.18 3.44
N ARG A 164 7.53 11.03 2.73
CA ARG A 164 7.88 10.83 1.31
C ARG A 164 8.67 9.56 1.07
N LEU A 165 9.60 9.22 1.96
CA LEU A 165 10.33 7.95 1.88
C LEU A 165 9.36 6.77 1.99
N MET A 166 8.37 6.83 2.88
CA MET A 166 7.44 5.72 3.09
C MET A 166 6.51 5.55 1.90
N MET A 167 6.03 6.67 1.34
CA MET A 167 5.27 6.64 0.09
C MET A 167 6.11 6.05 -1.05
N ALA A 168 7.38 6.43 -1.18
CA ALA A 168 8.27 5.87 -2.20
C ALA A 168 8.47 4.36 -2.02
N LEU A 169 8.74 3.89 -0.80
CA LEU A 169 8.91 2.46 -0.50
C LEU A 169 7.63 1.67 -0.82
N CYS A 170 6.46 2.14 -0.37
CA CYS A 170 5.18 1.52 -0.69
C CYS A 170 4.88 1.53 -2.19
N GLY A 171 5.18 2.62 -2.89
CA GLY A 171 5.02 2.74 -4.33
C GLY A 171 5.89 1.74 -5.10
N VAL A 172 7.17 1.64 -4.74
CA VAL A 172 8.10 0.67 -5.33
C VAL A 172 7.64 -0.77 -5.06
N LEU A 173 7.23 -1.08 -3.83
CA LEU A 173 6.72 -2.42 -3.48
C LEU A 173 5.46 -2.78 -4.28
N ALA A 174 4.55 -1.83 -4.49
CA ALA A 174 3.36 -2.02 -5.31
C ALA A 174 3.70 -2.28 -6.78
N LEU A 175 4.69 -1.56 -7.34
CA LEU A 175 5.18 -1.80 -8.69
C LEU A 175 5.91 -3.15 -8.82
N ILE A 176 6.71 -3.54 -7.83
CA ILE A 176 7.33 -4.88 -7.79
C ILE A 176 6.23 -5.95 -7.76
N SER A 177 5.17 -5.76 -6.97
CA SER A 177 4.02 -6.68 -6.94
C SER A 177 3.36 -6.79 -8.31
N ALA A 178 3.14 -5.67 -9.01
CA ALA A 178 2.63 -5.69 -10.39
C ALA A 178 3.55 -6.48 -11.33
N GLY A 179 4.87 -6.28 -11.22
CA GLY A 179 5.88 -6.99 -12.00
C GLY A 179 5.89 -8.50 -11.73
N VAL A 180 5.85 -8.90 -10.46
CA VAL A 180 5.76 -10.32 -10.07
C VAL A 180 4.48 -10.96 -10.59
N SER A 181 3.33 -10.28 -10.47
CA SER A 181 2.06 -10.75 -11.05
C SER A 181 2.17 -10.92 -12.57
N ALA A 182 2.84 -10.00 -13.26
CA ALA A 182 3.04 -10.08 -14.70
C ALA A 182 3.94 -11.24 -15.12
N LEU A 183 4.93 -11.61 -14.32
CA LEU A 183 5.85 -12.70 -14.62
C LEU A 183 5.30 -14.08 -14.24
N THR A 184 4.50 -14.18 -13.18
CA THR A 184 4.07 -15.47 -12.62
C THR A 184 2.71 -15.97 -13.12
N ILE A 185 1.77 -15.08 -13.46
CA ILE A 185 0.40 -15.49 -13.81
C ILE A 185 0.32 -15.91 -15.29
N THR A 186 0.56 -17.18 -15.61
CA THR A 186 0.36 -17.69 -16.99
C THR A 186 -1.13 -17.77 -17.34
N ASN A 187 -1.48 -17.40 -18.58
CA ASN A 187 -2.86 -17.35 -19.08
C ASN A 187 -3.44 -18.77 -19.20
N GLN A 188 -4.16 -19.26 -18.19
CA GLN A 188 -4.91 -20.51 -18.30
C GLN A 188 -6.29 -20.20 -18.90
N ILE A 189 -6.39 -20.34 -20.21
CA ILE A 189 -7.70 -20.46 -20.89
C ILE A 189 -8.25 -21.83 -20.48
N THR A 190 -9.12 -21.86 -19.46
CA THR A 190 -9.89 -23.07 -19.15
C THR A 190 -10.85 -23.31 -20.31
N HIS A 191 -10.44 -24.15 -21.26
CA HIS A 191 -11.38 -24.87 -22.12
C HIS A 191 -12.26 -25.71 -21.20
N HIS A 192 -13.45 -25.23 -20.88
CA HIS A 192 -14.53 -26.13 -20.47
C HIS A 192 -14.84 -26.98 -21.70
N GLU A 193 -14.28 -28.20 -21.76
CA GLU A 193 -14.79 -29.22 -22.66
C GLU A 193 -16.26 -29.46 -22.29
N ASP A 194 -17.14 -29.18 -23.25
CA ASP A 194 -18.55 -29.50 -23.22
C ASP A 194 -18.71 -31.02 -23.11
N GLY A 195 -18.79 -31.52 -21.87
CA GLY A 195 -19.27 -32.87 -21.57
C GLY A 195 -20.78 -32.97 -21.75
N HIS A 196 -21.30 -32.67 -22.95
CA HIS A 196 -22.67 -33.02 -23.32
C HIS A 196 -22.67 -34.46 -23.84
N GLN A 197 -22.74 -35.41 -22.94
CA GLN A 197 -23.04 -36.79 -23.29
C GLN A 197 -24.57 -36.92 -23.44
N PRO A 198 -25.13 -37.15 -24.65
CA PRO A 198 -26.56 -37.33 -24.80
C PRO A 198 -27.01 -38.64 -24.13
N PRO A 199 -28.23 -38.70 -23.58
CA PRO A 199 -28.73 -39.92 -22.96
C PRO A 199 -28.90 -41.02 -24.02
N HIS A 200 -28.25 -42.16 -23.80
CA HIS A 200 -28.50 -43.38 -24.56
C HIS A 200 -29.93 -43.87 -24.26
N PHE A 201 -30.83 -43.72 -25.24
CA PHE A 201 -32.13 -44.37 -25.24
C PHE A 201 -31.93 -45.82 -25.70
N GLU A 202 -31.82 -46.77 -24.77
CA GLU A 202 -31.99 -48.19 -25.07
C GLU A 202 -33.47 -48.45 -25.37
N ILE A 203 -33.78 -48.70 -26.64
CA ILE A 203 -35.05 -49.29 -27.06
C ILE A 203 -34.80 -50.80 -27.10
N MET A 204 -35.25 -51.53 -26.08
CA MET A 204 -35.45 -52.98 -26.17
C MET A 204 -36.92 -53.25 -26.45
N GLY A 205 -37.17 -53.81 -27.64
CA GLY A 205 -38.36 -54.59 -27.95
C GLY A 205 -38.24 -56.03 -27.50
#